data_AF-A0A6A4V590-F1
#
_entry.id   AF-A0A6A4V590-F1
#
_cell.length_a   1.000
_cell.length_b   1.000
_cell.length_c   1.000
_cell.angle_alpha   90.00
_cell.angle_beta   90.00
_cell.angle_gamma   90.00
#
_symmetry.space_group_name_H-M   'P 1'
#
loop_
_entity.id
_entity.type
_entity.pdbx_description
1 polymer ?
#
loop_
_entity_poly.entity_id
_entity_poly.type
_entity_poly.pdbx_seq_one_letter_code
_entity_poly.pdbx_strand_id
1 'polypeptide(L)'
;MKLAVLGATGQTGQHLVSLALGQGHSVTAVVRNPDKLQQKHDNLSVVKASIFSAEELTEAFRGHDAVLSALGFSRSDNPVTGYTESMKAAVAAMRASGVKRLVVMTSFYTDIVSGSNGGFLVNWILIPLIKRVLMNMREMEQYLESEAGDLDWTVVRPGGLSNRTLLDQTPVQEEGGMFVSEPGVAMSIPRANVANFMLSQLQDSPTLYPQLLSAMAVFRSHARGPCCAQYLARLEEECGRLWRQGRQICEALSLTGNPCINPVHRLPGQPEDEDDLEHRRPEMDHCSGVRYLSTCNCGRRQRQRDDPFTVRRANYEFYAALAESCCGGLQQHEFPVFRPGANKARAAVVSAADGGSEVAERTAPDPDNATISPTFGLGLSQGEAEEAERSGGPTSSPSDISVTVKQESRRAPEVLPSTEEYLDGMVTTTTPRHLLPEYPSFSLVCLGQSSLYSHAAGLQGFLQGSNYLLPWELRMKTEKLDTRKGYIKKKETYDIYAKIFIGFEYECPRGHRFMLSAPDRVMKVAAAAQVKDSAATVATSDMPLYFNCPCRSGRGGRGERAGQGRI
;
A
#
# COMPACT_ATOMS: atom_id res chain seq x y z
N MET A 1 12.16 -31.79 -12.62
CA MET A 1 11.70 -30.55 -13.30
C MET A 1 12.62 -30.25 -14.47
N LYS A 2 12.10 -29.55 -15.47
CA LYS A 2 12.83 -28.90 -16.56
C LYS A 2 13.12 -27.45 -16.16
N LEU A 3 14.38 -27.11 -15.99
CA LEU A 3 14.82 -25.82 -15.44
C LEU A 3 15.59 -25.04 -16.50
N ALA A 4 15.21 -23.78 -16.74
CA ALA A 4 16.03 -22.87 -17.52
C ALA A 4 16.92 -22.04 -16.58
N VAL A 5 18.23 -22.03 -16.81
CA VAL A 5 19.21 -21.33 -15.94
C VAL A 5 19.88 -20.19 -16.69
N LEU A 6 19.60 -18.96 -16.25
CA LEU A 6 20.30 -17.75 -16.68
C LEU A 6 21.56 -17.55 -15.83
N GLY A 7 22.67 -17.19 -16.48
CA GLY A 7 23.95 -17.02 -15.79
C GLY A 7 24.69 -18.33 -15.48
N ALA A 8 24.36 -19.41 -16.19
CA ALA A 8 24.92 -20.75 -16.00
C ALA A 8 26.47 -20.82 -16.06
N THR A 9 27.13 -19.92 -16.80
CA THR A 9 28.61 -19.86 -16.86
C THR A 9 29.25 -19.12 -15.68
N GLY A 10 28.46 -18.43 -14.85
CA GLY A 10 28.94 -17.67 -13.70
C GLY A 10 29.38 -18.59 -12.55
N GLN A 11 30.15 -18.05 -11.59
CA GLN A 11 30.69 -18.84 -10.47
C GLN A 11 29.59 -19.55 -9.66
N THR A 12 28.47 -18.86 -9.38
CA THR A 12 27.31 -19.47 -8.70
C THR A 12 26.48 -20.32 -9.67
N GLY A 13 26.30 -19.86 -10.91
CA GLY A 13 25.52 -20.57 -11.93
C GLY A 13 26.08 -21.97 -12.26
N GLN A 14 27.40 -22.14 -12.26
CA GLN A 14 28.01 -23.46 -12.47
C GLN A 14 27.67 -24.45 -11.34
N HIS A 15 27.67 -23.98 -10.09
CA HIS A 15 27.19 -24.81 -8.97
C HIS A 15 25.70 -25.10 -9.10
N LEU A 16 24.89 -24.13 -9.53
CA LEU A 16 23.45 -24.30 -9.71
C LEU A 16 23.13 -25.37 -10.76
N VAL A 17 23.81 -25.33 -11.91
CA VAL A 17 23.68 -26.36 -12.95
C VAL A 17 24.12 -27.72 -12.42
N SER A 18 25.29 -27.79 -11.79
CA SER A 18 25.84 -29.06 -11.29
C SER A 18 24.94 -29.71 -10.23
N LEU A 19 24.45 -28.95 -9.26
CA LEU A 19 23.57 -29.44 -8.22
C LEU A 19 22.19 -29.82 -8.78
N ALA A 20 21.62 -29.04 -9.69
CA ALA A 20 20.34 -29.36 -10.31
C ALA A 20 20.39 -30.68 -11.08
N LEU A 21 21.45 -30.90 -11.86
CA LEU A 21 21.68 -32.16 -12.56
C LEU A 21 21.88 -33.32 -11.58
N GLY A 22 22.62 -33.09 -10.49
CA GLY A 22 22.79 -34.06 -9.41
C GLY A 22 21.48 -34.42 -8.68
N GLN A 23 20.52 -33.51 -8.63
CA GLN A 23 19.15 -33.74 -8.12
C GLN A 23 18.20 -34.36 -9.17
N GLY A 24 18.73 -34.75 -10.34
CA GLY A 24 17.95 -35.41 -11.40
C GLY A 24 17.07 -34.46 -12.23
N HIS A 25 17.28 -33.14 -12.15
CA HIS A 25 16.57 -32.19 -13.00
C HIS A 25 17.13 -32.16 -14.43
N SER A 26 16.28 -31.84 -15.39
CA SER A 26 16.69 -31.48 -16.75
C SER A 26 16.99 -29.99 -16.79
N VAL A 27 18.18 -29.60 -17.25
CA VAL A 27 18.65 -28.21 -17.20
C VAL A 27 18.92 -27.70 -18.60
N THR A 28 18.34 -26.56 -18.94
CA THR A 28 18.71 -25.75 -20.12
C THR A 28 19.54 -24.57 -19.65
N ALA A 29 20.84 -24.62 -19.90
CA ALA A 29 21.77 -23.53 -19.61
C ALA A 29 21.68 -22.47 -20.73
N VAL A 30 21.16 -21.29 -20.39
CA VAL A 30 21.08 -20.16 -21.32
C VAL A 30 22.33 -19.33 -21.21
N VAL A 31 23.12 -19.29 -22.29
CA VAL A 31 24.47 -18.73 -22.28
C VAL A 31 24.75 -17.86 -23.50
N ARG A 32 25.58 -16.83 -23.34
CA ARG A 32 26.03 -16.00 -24.47
C ARG A 32 27.10 -16.69 -25.32
N ASN A 33 27.97 -17.47 -24.66
CA ASN A 33 29.03 -18.24 -25.29
C ASN A 33 28.99 -19.69 -24.75
N PRO A 34 28.46 -20.64 -25.53
CA PRO A 34 28.40 -22.07 -25.16
C PRO A 34 29.74 -22.68 -24.77
N ASP A 35 30.85 -22.25 -25.40
CA ASP A 35 32.19 -22.82 -25.16
C ASP A 35 32.71 -22.60 -23.74
N LYS A 36 32.09 -21.70 -22.98
CA LYS A 36 32.48 -21.45 -21.57
C LYS A 36 31.89 -22.46 -20.60
N LEU A 37 30.91 -23.25 -21.00
CA LEU A 37 30.32 -24.29 -20.16
C LEU A 37 30.94 -25.65 -20.54
N GLN A 38 31.91 -26.09 -19.74
CA GLN A 38 32.65 -27.34 -20.01
C GLN A 38 31.93 -28.59 -19.49
N GLN A 39 30.89 -28.42 -18.68
CA GLN A 39 30.11 -29.51 -18.13
C GLN A 39 29.31 -30.22 -19.22
N LYS A 40 29.33 -31.56 -19.19
CA LYS A 40 28.49 -32.42 -20.05
C LYS A 40 27.67 -33.33 -19.16
N HIS A 41 26.40 -33.50 -19.49
CA HIS A 41 25.48 -34.37 -18.79
C HIS A 41 24.30 -34.68 -19.71
N ASP A 42 23.72 -35.89 -19.63
CA ASP A 42 22.62 -36.30 -20.52
C ASP A 42 21.37 -35.42 -20.36
N ASN A 43 21.16 -34.93 -19.14
CA ASN A 43 20.08 -34.00 -18.79
C ASN A 43 20.43 -32.50 -18.95
N LEU A 44 21.56 -32.16 -19.58
CA LEU A 44 21.99 -30.77 -19.79
C LEU A 44 21.87 -30.38 -21.28
N SER A 45 21.03 -29.38 -21.55
CA SER A 45 20.98 -28.68 -22.83
C SER A 45 21.66 -27.32 -22.71
N VAL A 46 22.38 -26.88 -23.76
CA VAL A 46 23.04 -25.57 -23.79
C VAL A 46 22.46 -24.77 -24.94
N VAL A 47 21.82 -23.65 -24.62
CA VAL A 47 21.17 -22.78 -25.61
C VAL A 47 21.90 -21.45 -25.66
N LYS A 48 22.30 -21.05 -26.87
CA LYS A 48 22.86 -19.73 -27.11
C LYS A 48 21.71 -18.73 -27.25
N ALA A 49 21.56 -17.84 -26.27
CA ALA A 49 20.60 -16.75 -26.34
C ALA A 49 21.08 -15.50 -25.59
N SER A 50 20.59 -14.34 -26.01
CA SER A 50 20.78 -13.08 -25.32
C SER A 50 19.80 -12.93 -24.15
N ILE A 51 20.31 -12.65 -22.96
CA ILE A 51 19.50 -12.36 -21.76
C ILE A 51 18.72 -11.04 -21.87
N PHE A 52 18.95 -10.24 -22.92
CA PHE A 52 18.23 -9.01 -23.20
C PHE A 52 17.20 -9.16 -24.32
N SER A 53 17.05 -10.37 -24.89
CA SER A 53 16.10 -10.65 -25.97
C SER A 53 14.96 -11.52 -25.44
N ALA A 54 13.79 -10.92 -25.26
CA ALA A 54 12.60 -11.66 -24.82
C ALA A 54 12.21 -12.76 -25.81
N GLU A 55 12.39 -12.53 -27.11
CA GLU A 55 12.09 -13.51 -28.17
C GLU A 55 12.99 -14.75 -28.06
N GLU A 56 14.30 -14.56 -27.96
CA GLU A 56 15.25 -15.69 -27.82
C GLU A 56 15.03 -16.44 -26.50
N LEU A 57 14.73 -15.72 -25.41
CA LEU A 57 14.41 -16.32 -24.13
C LEU A 57 13.08 -17.09 -24.17
N THR A 58 12.08 -16.63 -24.93
CA THR A 58 10.79 -17.32 -25.04
C THR A 58 10.96 -18.72 -25.63
N GLU A 59 11.79 -18.84 -26.66
CA GLU A 59 12.11 -20.14 -27.25
C GLU A 59 12.88 -21.03 -26.26
N ALA A 60 13.84 -20.44 -25.53
CA ALA A 60 14.61 -21.15 -24.52
C ALA A 60 13.77 -21.61 -23.31
N PHE A 61 12.66 -20.92 -23.00
CA PHE A 61 11.81 -21.21 -21.84
C PHE A 61 10.64 -22.14 -22.15
N ARG A 62 10.26 -22.31 -23.43
CA ARG A 62 9.10 -23.15 -23.80
C ARG A 62 9.21 -24.56 -23.22
N GLY A 63 8.15 -25.01 -22.54
CA GLY A 63 8.06 -26.34 -21.94
C GLY A 63 8.94 -26.59 -20.72
N HIS A 64 9.48 -25.53 -20.10
CA HIS A 64 10.16 -25.60 -18.81
C HIS A 64 9.19 -25.37 -17.65
N ASP A 65 9.54 -25.88 -16.48
CA ASP A 65 8.73 -25.75 -15.26
C ASP A 65 9.10 -24.48 -14.48
N ALA A 66 10.39 -24.07 -14.50
CA ALA A 66 10.88 -22.92 -13.77
C ALA A 66 12.10 -22.25 -14.43
N VAL A 67 12.28 -20.96 -14.16
CA VAL A 67 13.46 -20.18 -14.53
C VAL A 67 14.26 -19.83 -13.28
N LEU A 68 15.57 -20.06 -13.31
CA LEU A 68 16.50 -19.61 -12.26
C LEU A 68 17.50 -18.61 -12.82
N SER A 69 17.72 -17.51 -12.11
CA SER A 69 18.69 -16.49 -12.51
C SER A 69 19.78 -16.30 -11.46
N ALA A 70 21.00 -16.70 -11.84
CA ALA A 70 22.23 -16.45 -11.10
C ALA A 70 23.12 -15.43 -11.84
N LEU A 71 22.49 -14.49 -12.57
CA LEU A 71 23.18 -13.47 -13.34
C LEU A 71 24.04 -12.57 -12.43
N GLY A 72 25.22 -12.25 -12.93
CA GLY A 72 26.14 -11.33 -12.26
C GLY A 72 26.70 -10.35 -13.28
N PHE A 73 26.57 -9.06 -12.99
CA PHE A 73 27.17 -7.99 -13.78
C PHE A 73 28.38 -7.42 -13.04
N SER A 74 29.50 -7.31 -13.76
CA SER A 74 30.73 -6.75 -13.22
C SER A 74 30.55 -5.27 -12.85
N ARG A 75 31.32 -4.81 -11.88
CA ARG A 75 31.46 -3.37 -11.60
C ARG A 75 31.91 -2.66 -12.87
N SER A 76 31.24 -1.56 -13.20
CA SER A 76 31.59 -0.70 -14.32
C SER A 76 31.53 0.76 -13.88
N ASP A 77 32.30 1.62 -14.53
CA ASP A 77 32.24 3.07 -14.30
C ASP A 77 31.02 3.73 -14.97
N ASN A 78 30.27 2.98 -15.79
CA ASN A 78 28.97 3.36 -16.34
C ASN A 78 27.81 2.87 -15.44
N PRO A 79 26.58 3.42 -15.61
CA PRO A 79 25.40 2.89 -14.93
C PRO A 79 25.25 1.39 -15.23
N VAL A 80 25.06 0.60 -14.17
CA VAL A 80 24.75 -0.83 -14.31
C VAL A 80 23.24 -0.89 -14.49
N THR A 81 22.77 -1.33 -15.66
CA THR A 81 21.32 -1.50 -15.95
C THR A 81 20.95 -2.97 -16.18
N GLY A 82 21.95 -3.85 -16.23
CA GLY A 82 21.81 -5.21 -16.73
C GLY A 82 20.85 -6.08 -15.91
N TYR A 83 20.72 -5.87 -14.60
CA TYR A 83 19.81 -6.68 -13.77
C TYR A 83 18.35 -6.40 -14.16
N THR A 84 17.94 -5.14 -14.13
CA THR A 84 16.58 -4.73 -14.48
C THR A 84 16.23 -5.06 -15.93
N GLU A 85 17.11 -4.74 -16.89
CA GLU A 85 16.80 -4.94 -18.31
C GLU A 85 16.74 -6.42 -18.70
N SER A 86 17.64 -7.26 -18.14
CA SER A 86 17.55 -8.71 -18.37
C SER A 86 16.33 -9.34 -17.69
N MET A 87 15.92 -8.82 -16.52
CA MET A 87 14.74 -9.31 -15.84
C MET A 87 13.45 -8.94 -16.58
N LYS A 88 13.34 -7.72 -17.12
CA LYS A 88 12.21 -7.34 -17.99
C LYS A 88 12.07 -8.29 -19.18
N ALA A 89 13.18 -8.60 -19.84
CA ALA A 89 13.19 -9.55 -20.96
C ALA A 89 12.80 -10.97 -20.51
N ALA A 90 13.30 -11.43 -19.35
CA ALA A 90 12.97 -12.74 -18.80
C ALA A 90 11.48 -12.85 -18.41
N VAL A 91 10.92 -11.85 -17.73
CA VAL A 91 9.50 -11.81 -17.34
C VAL A 91 8.60 -11.81 -18.58
N ALA A 92 8.92 -11.01 -19.59
CA ALA A 92 8.19 -11.02 -20.86
C ALA A 92 8.25 -12.39 -21.54
N ALA A 93 9.42 -13.04 -21.55
CA ALA A 93 9.59 -14.37 -22.12
C ALA A 93 8.87 -15.46 -21.32
N MET A 94 8.86 -15.37 -19.99
CA MET A 94 8.14 -16.28 -19.11
C MET A 94 6.63 -16.23 -19.37
N ARG A 95 6.06 -15.02 -19.49
CA ARG A 95 4.66 -14.82 -19.88
C ARG A 95 4.34 -15.44 -21.25
N ALA A 96 5.18 -15.17 -22.25
CA ALA A 96 4.99 -15.68 -23.61
C ALA A 96 5.13 -17.21 -23.71
N SER A 97 5.94 -17.82 -22.85
CA SER A 97 6.19 -19.28 -22.82
C SER A 97 5.30 -20.03 -21.82
N GLY A 98 4.53 -19.32 -20.99
CA GLY A 98 3.64 -19.90 -19.97
C GLY A 98 4.35 -20.41 -18.71
N VAL A 99 5.62 -20.09 -18.51
CA VAL A 99 6.38 -20.47 -17.31
C VAL A 99 6.05 -19.50 -16.18
N LYS A 100 5.64 -20.02 -15.01
CA LYS A 100 5.20 -19.17 -13.88
C LYS A 100 6.23 -19.01 -12.77
N ARG A 101 7.11 -19.99 -12.57
CA ARG A 101 8.04 -20.04 -11.43
C ARG A 101 9.38 -19.36 -11.74
N LEU A 102 9.78 -18.38 -10.94
CA LEU A 102 11.06 -17.66 -11.06
C LEU A 102 11.85 -17.65 -9.73
N VAL A 103 13.10 -18.09 -9.74
CA VAL A 103 14.03 -17.91 -8.61
C VAL A 103 15.20 -17.03 -9.04
N VAL A 104 15.33 -15.84 -8.45
CA VAL A 104 16.39 -14.88 -8.81
C VAL A 104 17.30 -14.58 -7.62
N MET A 105 18.60 -14.48 -7.89
CA MET A 105 19.59 -14.06 -6.89
C MET A 105 19.90 -12.57 -7.02
N THR A 106 19.83 -11.84 -5.90
CA THR A 106 20.29 -10.44 -5.78
C THR A 106 21.40 -10.32 -4.72
N SER A 107 21.23 -9.47 -3.71
CA SER A 107 22.21 -9.26 -2.66
C SER A 107 21.53 -8.74 -1.39
N PHE A 108 22.11 -9.09 -0.23
CA PHE A 108 21.65 -8.63 1.08
C PHE A 108 21.54 -7.09 1.22
N TYR A 109 22.40 -6.34 0.53
CA TYR A 109 22.47 -4.87 0.66
C TYR A 109 21.53 -4.11 -0.30
N THR A 110 20.56 -4.76 -0.94
CA THR A 110 19.55 -4.07 -1.76
C THR A 110 18.54 -3.30 -0.90
N ASP A 111 18.41 -3.65 0.39
CA ASP A 111 17.63 -2.88 1.37
C ASP A 111 18.50 -1.85 2.12
N ILE A 112 17.96 -0.64 2.30
CA ILE A 112 18.60 0.50 2.97
C ILE A 112 18.83 0.20 4.45
N VAL A 113 17.92 -0.57 5.09
CA VAL A 113 18.04 -0.96 6.50
C VAL A 113 19.23 -1.89 6.73
N SER A 114 19.48 -2.80 5.78
CA SER A 114 20.61 -3.73 5.80
C SER A 114 21.96 -3.04 5.64
N GLY A 115 22.00 -1.92 4.90
CA GLY A 115 23.22 -1.13 4.71
C GLY A 115 23.63 -0.29 5.93
N SER A 116 22.72 0.01 6.87
CA SER A 116 23.03 0.87 8.02
C SER A 116 23.68 0.15 9.22
N ASN A 117 23.59 -1.17 9.29
CA ASN A 117 24.12 -1.98 10.41
C ASN A 117 25.54 -2.52 10.17
N GLY A 118 26.17 -2.23 9.03
CA GLY A 118 27.55 -2.64 8.76
C GLY A 118 28.57 -1.84 9.59
N GLY A 119 29.68 -2.48 9.94
CA GLY A 119 30.82 -1.77 10.54
C GLY A 119 31.41 -0.73 9.57
N PHE A 120 32.32 0.12 10.06
CA PHE A 120 32.94 1.21 9.29
C PHE A 120 33.41 0.79 7.89
N LEU A 121 34.09 -0.36 7.76
CA LEU A 121 34.61 -0.86 6.48
C LEU A 121 33.51 -1.18 5.46
N VAL A 122 32.38 -1.72 5.92
CA VAL A 122 31.24 -2.08 5.06
C VAL A 122 30.54 -0.82 4.57
N ASN A 123 30.21 0.09 5.49
CA ASN A 123 29.39 1.26 5.18
C ASN A 123 30.15 2.34 4.41
N TRP A 124 31.45 2.52 4.69
CA TRP A 124 32.25 3.59 4.11
C TRP A 124 33.14 3.18 2.93
N ILE A 125 33.40 1.89 2.73
CA ILE A 125 34.26 1.43 1.62
C ILE A 125 33.52 0.47 0.70
N LEU A 126 32.96 -0.62 1.22
CA LEU A 126 32.36 -1.66 0.39
C LEU A 126 31.07 -1.16 -0.30
N ILE A 127 30.09 -0.69 0.46
CA ILE A 127 28.79 -0.26 -0.06
C ILE A 127 28.96 0.86 -1.11
N PRO A 128 29.75 1.94 -0.88
CA PRO A 128 29.98 2.96 -1.90
C PRO A 128 30.58 2.40 -3.20
N LEU A 129 31.48 1.41 -3.12
CA LEU A 129 32.13 0.81 -4.28
C LEU A 129 31.18 -0.01 -5.15
N ILE A 130 30.18 -0.68 -4.54
CA ILE A 130 29.20 -1.53 -5.24
C ILE A 130 27.81 -0.90 -5.34
N LYS A 131 27.64 0.35 -4.88
CA LYS A 131 26.34 1.04 -4.78
C LYS A 131 25.53 0.97 -6.06
N ARG A 132 26.17 1.15 -7.22
CA ARG A 132 25.48 1.12 -8.53
C ARG A 132 24.91 -0.25 -8.86
N VAL A 133 25.63 -1.32 -8.53
CA VAL A 133 25.16 -2.70 -8.70
C VAL A 133 23.98 -2.96 -7.76
N LEU A 134 24.09 -2.55 -6.49
CA LEU A 134 23.02 -2.73 -5.49
C LEU A 134 21.76 -1.94 -5.86
N MET A 135 21.92 -0.70 -6.35
CA MET A 135 20.79 0.12 -6.81
C MET A 135 20.06 -0.55 -7.97
N ASN A 136 20.77 -1.08 -8.96
CA ASN A 136 20.11 -1.73 -10.09
C ASN A 136 19.49 -3.09 -9.73
N MET A 137 20.08 -3.85 -8.80
CA MET A 137 19.41 -5.01 -8.22
C MET A 137 18.13 -4.62 -7.46
N ARG A 138 18.12 -3.47 -6.75
CA ARG A 138 16.93 -2.98 -6.07
C ARG A 138 15.86 -2.51 -7.06
N GLU A 139 16.24 -1.85 -8.14
CA GLU A 139 15.32 -1.49 -9.23
C GLU A 139 14.69 -2.75 -9.87
N MET A 140 15.49 -3.82 -10.03
CA MET A 140 14.99 -5.10 -10.51
C MET A 140 14.00 -5.75 -9.52
N GLU A 141 14.27 -5.69 -8.22
CA GLU A 141 13.32 -6.15 -7.18
C GLU A 141 12.02 -5.34 -7.22
N GLN A 142 12.10 -4.02 -7.29
CA GLN A 142 10.93 -3.13 -7.40
C GLN A 142 10.10 -3.42 -8.65
N TYR A 143 10.76 -3.69 -9.78
CA TYR A 143 10.08 -4.09 -11.00
C TYR A 143 9.31 -5.42 -10.83
N LEU A 144 9.88 -6.41 -10.13
CA LEU A 144 9.18 -7.66 -9.84
C LEU A 144 7.97 -7.43 -8.92
N GLU A 145 8.14 -6.59 -7.89
CA GLU A 145 7.08 -6.22 -6.94
C GLU A 145 5.92 -5.48 -7.62
N SER A 146 6.19 -4.54 -8.53
CA SER A 146 5.15 -3.73 -9.16
C SER A 146 4.56 -4.35 -10.43
N GLU A 147 5.37 -5.02 -11.25
CA GLU A 147 4.96 -5.45 -12.59
C GLU A 147 4.76 -6.96 -12.74
N ALA A 148 5.28 -7.81 -11.85
CA ALA A 148 5.32 -9.27 -12.04
C ALA A 148 4.46 -10.07 -11.04
N GLY A 149 3.37 -9.49 -10.53
CA GLY A 149 2.45 -10.15 -9.59
C GLY A 149 1.70 -11.37 -10.14
N ASP A 150 1.75 -11.60 -11.46
CA ASP A 150 1.20 -12.78 -12.13
C ASP A 150 2.14 -14.00 -12.13
N LEU A 151 3.40 -13.82 -11.72
CA LEU A 151 4.41 -14.88 -11.62
C LEU A 151 4.68 -15.28 -10.17
N ASP A 152 4.99 -16.55 -9.94
CA ASP A 152 5.46 -17.04 -8.64
C ASP A 152 6.98 -16.86 -8.55
N TRP A 153 7.41 -15.71 -8.05
CA TRP A 153 8.82 -15.35 -7.97
C TRP A 153 9.38 -15.38 -6.55
N THR A 154 10.67 -15.70 -6.43
CA THR A 154 11.41 -15.67 -5.16
C THR A 154 12.76 -14.99 -5.37
N VAL A 155 13.07 -14.01 -4.50
CA VAL A 155 14.35 -13.31 -4.49
C VAL A 155 15.24 -13.86 -3.38
N VAL A 156 16.41 -14.39 -3.75
CA VAL A 156 17.44 -14.88 -2.84
C VAL A 156 18.50 -13.80 -2.65
N ARG A 157 18.67 -13.30 -1.41
CA ARG A 157 19.58 -12.19 -1.06
C ARG A 157 20.81 -12.67 -0.28
N PRO A 158 21.84 -13.24 -0.93
CA PRO A 158 23.03 -13.72 -0.21
C PRO A 158 23.89 -12.57 0.33
N GLY A 159 24.61 -12.87 1.42
CA GLY A 159 25.74 -12.06 1.91
C GLY A 159 26.98 -12.19 1.02
N GLY A 160 28.18 -11.93 1.57
CA GLY A 160 29.43 -12.02 0.78
C GLY A 160 29.66 -13.40 0.17
N LEU A 161 29.97 -13.52 -1.12
CA LEU A 161 30.13 -14.82 -1.76
C LEU A 161 31.57 -15.36 -1.65
N SER A 162 31.74 -16.61 -1.18
CA SER A 162 33.02 -17.31 -1.15
C SER A 162 33.03 -18.58 -2.00
N ASN A 163 34.23 -19.06 -2.34
CA ASN A 163 34.46 -20.32 -3.06
C ASN A 163 34.83 -21.47 -2.11
N ARG A 164 34.41 -21.40 -0.85
CA ARG A 164 34.60 -22.50 0.10
C ARG A 164 33.75 -23.71 -0.33
N THR A 165 34.14 -24.91 0.10
CA THR A 165 33.42 -26.15 -0.19
C THR A 165 31.97 -26.08 0.32
N LEU A 166 31.06 -26.80 -0.33
CA LEU A 166 29.69 -26.99 0.14
C LEU A 166 29.73 -27.41 1.62
N LEU A 167 29.10 -26.61 2.48
CA LEU A 167 28.92 -26.98 3.88
C LEU A 167 27.56 -27.69 3.98
N ASP A 168 27.48 -28.81 4.72
CA ASP A 168 26.23 -29.54 5.08
C ASP A 168 25.25 -28.71 5.94
N GLN A 169 25.45 -27.39 5.99
CA GLN A 169 24.58 -26.45 6.66
C GLN A 169 23.56 -25.93 5.66
N THR A 170 22.28 -26.24 5.91
CA THR A 170 21.17 -25.54 5.28
C THR A 170 21.33 -24.06 5.64
N PRO A 171 21.47 -23.14 4.67
CA PRO A 171 21.50 -21.72 4.99
C PRO A 171 20.21 -21.36 5.73
N VAL A 172 20.37 -20.62 6.82
CA VAL A 172 19.27 -20.18 7.67
C VAL A 172 18.42 -19.21 6.86
N GLN A 173 17.16 -19.58 6.58
CA GLN A 173 16.14 -18.64 6.13
C GLN A 173 15.84 -17.69 7.29
N GLU A 174 15.91 -16.38 7.03
CA GLU A 174 15.32 -15.39 7.91
C GLU A 174 14.32 -14.57 7.09
N GLU A 175 13.06 -14.64 7.50
CA GLU A 175 12.03 -13.66 7.17
C GLU A 175 12.07 -12.55 8.22
N GLY A 176 12.03 -11.28 7.81
CA GLY A 176 11.93 -10.15 8.73
C GLY A 176 13.12 -9.19 8.82
N GLY A 177 14.13 -9.33 7.95
CA GLY A 177 15.08 -8.24 7.69
C GLY A 177 16.13 -8.00 8.77
N MET A 178 16.64 -9.03 9.45
CA MET A 178 17.92 -8.93 10.14
C MET A 178 18.81 -10.14 9.86
N PHE A 179 20.05 -10.02 10.31
CA PHE A 179 21.03 -11.08 10.37
C PHE A 179 20.88 -11.75 11.73
N VAL A 180 21.01 -13.08 11.77
CA VAL A 180 21.30 -13.82 13.00
C VAL A 180 22.58 -13.27 13.62
N SER A 181 22.45 -12.32 14.55
CA SER A 181 23.49 -11.93 15.49
C SER A 181 23.72 -13.05 16.51
N GLU A 182 23.96 -14.28 16.06
CA GLU A 182 24.68 -15.25 16.86
C GLU A 182 26.18 -15.05 16.59
N PRO A 183 27.03 -15.08 17.63
CA PRO A 183 28.47 -15.06 17.45
C PRO A 183 28.89 -16.31 16.65
N GLY A 184 29.11 -16.16 15.33
CA GLY A 184 29.61 -17.26 14.49
C GLY A 184 29.00 -17.39 13.09
N VAL A 185 27.88 -16.72 12.78
CA VAL A 185 27.34 -16.72 11.40
C VAL A 185 28.26 -15.89 10.51
N ALA A 186 28.75 -16.48 9.43
CA ALA A 186 29.80 -15.87 8.61
C ALA A 186 29.24 -14.72 7.76
N MET A 187 29.96 -13.58 7.71
CA MET A 187 29.76 -12.48 6.74
C MET A 187 29.85 -12.93 5.26
N SER A 188 30.16 -14.20 5.03
CA SER A 188 30.28 -14.80 3.72
C SER A 188 29.70 -16.21 3.66
N ILE A 189 28.98 -16.50 2.57
CA ILE A 189 28.35 -17.78 2.26
C ILE A 189 29.05 -18.44 1.04
N PRO A 190 29.26 -19.78 1.05
CA PRO A 190 29.74 -20.49 -0.13
C PRO A 190 28.76 -20.38 -1.31
N ARG A 191 29.25 -20.15 -2.52
CA ARG A 191 28.42 -20.10 -3.74
C ARG A 191 27.62 -21.39 -3.95
N ALA A 192 28.20 -22.54 -3.61
CA ALA A 192 27.52 -23.83 -3.68
C ALA A 192 26.29 -23.89 -2.74
N ASN A 193 26.38 -23.31 -1.53
CA ASN A 193 25.26 -23.26 -0.59
C ASN A 193 24.15 -22.33 -1.09
N VAL A 194 24.51 -21.19 -1.71
CA VAL A 194 23.52 -20.30 -2.35
C VAL A 194 22.81 -21.03 -3.49
N ALA A 195 23.55 -21.73 -4.35
CA ALA A 195 22.97 -22.52 -5.42
C ALA A 195 22.02 -23.62 -4.91
N ASN A 196 22.44 -24.38 -3.88
CA ASN A 196 21.59 -25.38 -3.26
C ASN A 196 20.30 -24.78 -2.67
N PHE A 197 20.41 -23.61 -2.04
CA PHE A 197 19.27 -22.88 -1.50
C PHE A 197 18.31 -22.37 -2.57
N MET A 198 18.83 -21.86 -3.69
CA MET A 198 17.99 -21.48 -4.83
C MET A 198 17.19 -22.68 -5.36
N LEU A 199 17.79 -23.88 -5.43
CA LEU A 199 17.09 -25.10 -5.84
C LEU A 199 16.05 -25.54 -4.82
N SER A 200 16.31 -25.37 -3.53
CA SER A 200 15.30 -25.71 -2.50
C SER A 200 14.07 -24.81 -2.56
N GLN A 201 14.13 -23.65 -3.23
CA GLN A 201 12.95 -22.82 -3.49
C GLN A 201 12.10 -23.32 -4.66
N LEU A 202 12.54 -24.31 -5.44
CA LEU A 202 11.80 -24.80 -6.62
C LEU A 202 10.65 -25.76 -6.28
N GLN A 203 10.69 -26.39 -5.12
CA GLN A 203 9.56 -27.21 -4.69
C GLN A 203 8.39 -26.27 -4.41
N ASP A 204 7.18 -26.63 -4.88
CA ASP A 204 5.90 -26.21 -4.30
C ASP A 204 5.85 -26.75 -2.87
N SER A 205 6.78 -26.32 -2.03
CA SER A 205 6.55 -26.32 -0.62
C SER A 205 5.68 -25.09 -0.44
N PRO A 206 4.37 -25.23 -0.15
CA PRO A 206 3.59 -24.08 0.26
C PRO A 206 4.41 -23.51 1.41
N THR A 207 5.03 -22.36 1.13
CA THR A 207 6.01 -21.65 1.95
C THR A 207 6.28 -22.40 3.24
N LEU A 208 7.35 -23.21 3.29
CA LEU A 208 7.81 -23.86 4.53
C LEU A 208 7.60 -22.84 5.64
N TYR A 209 6.55 -23.05 6.46
CA TYR A 209 5.93 -21.94 7.19
C TYR A 209 7.01 -21.17 7.93
N PRO A 210 7.00 -19.83 7.95
CA PRO A 210 7.97 -19.07 8.74
C PRO A 210 8.10 -19.61 10.17
N GLN A 211 6.99 -20.12 10.71
CA GLN A 211 6.89 -20.83 11.99
C GLN A 211 7.54 -22.23 11.99
N LEU A 212 7.45 -23.02 10.91
CA LEU A 212 8.14 -24.31 10.78
C LEU A 212 9.65 -24.11 10.66
N LEU A 213 10.10 -23.15 9.85
CA LEU A 213 11.51 -22.78 9.77
C LEU A 213 12.05 -22.31 11.12
N SER A 214 11.29 -21.46 11.82
CA SER A 214 11.60 -21.04 13.19
C SER A 214 11.67 -22.24 14.16
N ALA A 215 10.70 -23.15 14.11
CA ALA A 215 10.69 -24.36 14.95
C ALA A 215 11.89 -25.27 14.67
N MET A 216 12.24 -25.48 13.41
CA MET A 216 13.42 -26.26 13.00
C MET A 216 14.72 -25.58 13.43
N ALA A 217 14.80 -24.25 13.38
CA ALA A 217 15.95 -23.49 13.85
C ALA A 217 16.14 -23.61 15.37
N VAL A 218 15.06 -23.46 16.15
CA VAL A 218 15.06 -23.68 17.61
C VAL A 218 15.45 -25.12 17.95
N PHE A 219 14.90 -26.11 17.23
CA PHE A 219 15.30 -27.50 17.43
C PHE A 219 16.80 -27.70 17.20
N ARG A 220 17.34 -27.13 16.11
CA ARG A 220 18.78 -27.20 15.79
C ARG A 220 19.64 -26.43 16.77
N SER A 221 19.18 -25.36 17.41
CA SER A 221 19.98 -24.64 18.41
C SER A 221 20.18 -25.47 19.68
N HIS A 222 19.17 -26.26 20.07
CA HIS A 222 19.16 -27.03 21.32
C HIS A 222 19.54 -28.52 21.17
N ALA A 223 19.36 -29.15 20.00
CA ALA A 223 19.61 -30.58 19.80
C ALA A 223 20.98 -30.87 19.16
N ARG A 224 21.66 -31.94 19.59
CA ARG A 224 22.93 -32.45 19.03
C ARG A 224 22.90 -33.98 18.93
N GLY A 225 23.74 -34.55 18.06
CA GLY A 225 23.94 -36.00 17.94
C GLY A 225 23.35 -36.62 16.66
N PRO A 226 23.59 -37.94 16.43
CA PRO A 226 23.29 -38.62 15.16
C PRO A 226 21.79 -38.74 14.86
N CYS A 227 20.93 -38.69 15.89
CA CYS A 227 19.48 -38.74 15.72
C CYS A 227 18.86 -37.38 15.34
N CYS A 228 19.64 -36.29 15.36
CA CYS A 228 19.10 -34.93 15.14
C CYS A 228 18.40 -34.81 13.79
N ALA A 229 18.97 -35.37 12.71
CA ALA A 229 18.36 -35.37 11.39
C ALA A 229 17.01 -36.11 11.35
N GLN A 230 16.91 -37.25 12.02
CA GLN A 230 15.68 -38.04 12.07
C GLN A 230 14.54 -37.29 12.76
N TYR A 231 14.83 -36.64 13.90
CA TYR A 231 13.82 -35.88 14.63
C TYR A 231 13.47 -34.56 13.95
N LEU A 232 14.40 -33.96 13.21
CA LEU A 232 14.13 -32.79 12.38
C LEU A 232 13.15 -33.13 11.25
N ALA A 233 13.36 -34.24 10.55
CA ALA A 233 12.45 -34.72 9.51
C ALA A 233 11.07 -35.05 10.07
N ARG A 234 11.01 -35.63 11.27
CA ARG A 234 9.74 -35.89 11.97
C ARG A 234 9.01 -34.60 12.36
N LEU A 235 9.74 -33.58 12.82
CA LEU A 235 9.17 -32.26 13.13
C LEU A 235 8.55 -31.63 11.87
N GLU A 236 9.24 -31.69 10.74
CA GLU A 236 8.75 -31.22 9.45
C GLU A 236 7.48 -31.95 9.00
N GLU A 237 7.48 -33.28 9.09
CA GLU A 237 6.32 -34.10 8.74
C GLU A 237 5.11 -33.82 9.65
N GLU A 238 5.32 -33.75 10.97
CA GLU A 238 4.24 -33.50 11.93
C GLU A 238 3.65 -32.09 11.78
N CYS A 239 4.50 -31.07 11.56
CA CYS A 239 4.05 -29.71 11.28
C CYS A 239 3.31 -29.61 9.94
N GLY A 240 3.82 -30.26 8.89
CA GLY A 240 3.14 -30.33 7.58
C GLY A 240 1.79 -31.05 7.67
N ARG A 241 1.70 -32.12 8.47
CA ARG A 241 0.44 -32.82 8.73
C ARG A 241 -0.56 -31.94 9.47
N LEU A 242 -0.13 -31.22 10.51
CA LEU A 242 -0.98 -30.26 11.23
C LEU A 242 -1.47 -29.13 10.33
N TRP A 243 -0.61 -28.64 9.43
CA TRP A 243 -0.98 -27.62 8.46
C TRP A 243 -2.07 -28.10 7.50
N ARG A 244 -1.87 -29.28 6.89
CA ARG A 244 -2.85 -29.89 5.96
C ARG A 244 -4.18 -30.24 6.63
N GLN A 245 -4.20 -30.44 7.95
CA GLN A 245 -5.43 -30.68 8.72
C GLN A 245 -6.26 -29.42 9.00
N GLY A 246 -6.11 -28.35 8.20
CA GLY A 246 -6.95 -27.15 8.29
C GLY A 246 -6.53 -26.17 9.38
N ARG A 247 -5.31 -26.24 9.91
CA ARG A 247 -4.74 -25.21 10.81
C ARG A 247 -4.02 -24.10 10.06
N GLN A 248 -4.41 -23.89 8.80
CA GLN A 248 -3.93 -22.78 7.99
C GLN A 248 -4.49 -21.48 8.57
N ILE A 249 -3.66 -20.44 8.67
CA ILE A 249 -4.11 -19.11 9.08
C ILE A 249 -4.39 -18.24 7.85
N CYS A 250 -5.34 -17.34 7.95
CA CYS A 250 -5.56 -16.34 6.93
C CYS A 250 -4.36 -15.39 6.86
N GLU A 251 -3.80 -15.17 5.67
CA GLU A 251 -2.65 -14.29 5.43
C GLU A 251 -3.05 -12.82 5.19
N ALA A 252 -4.34 -12.50 5.24
CA ALA A 252 -4.80 -11.13 5.05
C ALA A 252 -4.20 -10.20 6.11
N LEU A 253 -3.73 -9.03 5.65
CA LEU A 253 -3.28 -7.95 6.52
C LEU A 253 -4.39 -6.91 6.67
N SER A 254 -4.53 -6.37 7.87
CA SER A 254 -5.38 -5.20 8.10
C SER A 254 -4.78 -3.96 7.44
N LEU A 255 -5.55 -2.88 7.35
CA LEU A 255 -5.08 -1.60 6.81
C LEU A 255 -3.99 -0.94 7.66
N THR A 256 -3.74 -1.45 8.87
CA THR A 256 -2.64 -1.02 9.74
C THR A 256 -1.46 -2.01 9.75
N GLY A 257 -1.55 -3.08 8.95
CA GLY A 257 -0.49 -4.07 8.75
C GLY A 257 -0.46 -5.23 9.76
N ASN A 258 -1.53 -5.44 10.55
CA ASN A 258 -1.59 -6.59 11.45
C ASN A 258 -2.20 -7.81 10.73
N PRO A 259 -1.64 -9.01 10.90
CA PRO A 259 -2.15 -10.21 10.25
C PRO A 259 -3.47 -10.66 10.84
N CYS A 260 -4.28 -11.33 10.02
CA CYS A 260 -5.48 -11.99 10.49
C CYS A 260 -5.13 -13.18 11.40
N ILE A 261 -5.86 -13.31 12.51
CA ILE A 261 -5.69 -14.39 13.49
C ILE A 261 -6.65 -15.57 13.28
N ASN A 262 -7.58 -15.43 12.32
CA ASN A 262 -8.53 -16.48 12.01
C ASN A 262 -7.87 -17.57 11.14
N PRO A 263 -8.34 -18.83 11.22
CA PRO A 263 -7.99 -19.85 10.24
C PRO A 263 -8.35 -19.39 8.82
N VAL A 264 -7.79 -20.00 7.78
CA VAL A 264 -8.20 -19.72 6.39
C VAL A 264 -9.72 -19.84 6.29
N HIS A 265 -10.33 -18.73 5.88
CA HIS A 265 -11.76 -18.51 5.92
C HIS A 265 -12.24 -17.82 4.66
N ARG A 266 -13.54 -17.79 4.46
CA ARG A 266 -14.17 -17.02 3.40
C ARG A 266 -14.79 -15.73 3.96
N LEU A 267 -14.76 -14.66 3.19
CA LEU A 267 -15.49 -13.44 3.53
C LEU A 267 -16.99 -13.58 3.24
N PRO A 268 -17.84 -12.92 4.03
CA PRO A 268 -19.28 -12.96 3.79
C PRO A 268 -19.67 -12.54 2.38
N GLY A 269 -20.52 -13.34 1.72
CA GLY A 269 -21.01 -13.06 0.37
C GLY A 269 -20.08 -13.47 -0.80
N GLN A 270 -18.91 -14.05 -0.54
CA GLN A 270 -18.12 -14.69 -1.60
C GLN A 270 -18.73 -16.05 -2.01
N PRO A 271 -18.76 -16.36 -3.32
CA PRO A 271 -19.31 -17.64 -3.82
C PRO A 271 -18.53 -18.84 -3.29
N GLU A 272 -19.19 -20.01 -3.21
CA GLU A 272 -18.51 -21.27 -2.90
C GLU A 272 -17.59 -21.66 -4.05
N ASP A 273 -16.30 -21.88 -3.75
CA ASP A 273 -15.36 -22.47 -4.71
C ASP A 273 -15.80 -23.92 -4.95
N GLU A 274 -16.27 -24.20 -6.17
CA GLU A 274 -16.78 -25.54 -6.57
C GLU A 274 -15.68 -26.62 -6.54
N ASP A 275 -14.41 -26.23 -6.59
CA ASP A 275 -13.25 -27.14 -6.60
C ASP A 275 -12.78 -27.58 -5.19
N ASP A 276 -13.27 -26.97 -4.09
CA ASP A 276 -12.80 -27.21 -2.71
C ASP A 276 -13.90 -27.80 -1.79
N LEU A 277 -14.77 -28.66 -2.36
CA LEU A 277 -15.95 -29.23 -1.70
C LEU A 277 -15.65 -30.12 -0.48
N GLU A 278 -14.43 -30.66 -0.36
CA GLU A 278 -14.00 -31.48 0.79
C GLU A 278 -13.68 -30.65 2.04
N HIS A 279 -13.35 -29.36 1.90
CA HIS A 279 -12.94 -28.48 3.00
C HIS A 279 -13.78 -27.19 3.00
N ARG A 280 -15.05 -27.30 3.38
CA ARG A 280 -15.92 -26.13 3.53
C ARG A 280 -15.37 -25.18 4.59
N ARG A 281 -14.69 -24.12 4.14
CA ARG A 281 -14.09 -23.08 4.99
C ARG A 281 -15.19 -22.30 5.72
N PRO A 282 -14.95 -21.88 6.97
CA PRO A 282 -15.92 -21.07 7.69
C PRO A 282 -16.06 -19.69 7.05
N GLU A 283 -17.28 -19.15 7.06
CA GLU A 283 -17.56 -17.78 6.63
C GLU A 283 -17.45 -16.84 7.84
N MET A 284 -16.52 -15.89 7.77
CA MET A 284 -16.29 -14.90 8.82
C MET A 284 -15.47 -13.73 8.29
N ASP A 285 -15.59 -12.58 8.95
CA ASP A 285 -14.75 -11.43 8.66
C ASP A 285 -13.31 -11.65 9.13
N HIS A 286 -12.37 -10.97 8.48
CA HIS A 286 -11.02 -10.85 9.00
C HIS A 286 -11.00 -10.19 10.38
N CYS A 287 -10.08 -10.66 11.22
CA CYS A 287 -9.83 -10.14 12.56
C CYS A 287 -8.33 -10.22 12.85
N SER A 288 -7.70 -9.15 13.33
CA SER A 288 -6.30 -9.19 13.82
C SER A 288 -6.21 -9.31 15.35
N GLY A 289 -7.35 -9.21 16.05
CA GLY A 289 -7.42 -9.13 17.51
C GLY A 289 -6.95 -7.79 18.09
N VAL A 290 -6.37 -6.90 17.27
CA VAL A 290 -5.94 -5.57 17.69
C VAL A 290 -7.14 -4.64 17.81
N ARG A 291 -7.17 -3.88 18.90
CA ARG A 291 -8.20 -2.87 19.17
C ARG A 291 -7.56 -1.52 19.46
N TYR A 292 -8.15 -0.49 18.86
CA TYR A 292 -7.80 0.90 19.06
C TYR A 292 -8.87 1.60 19.88
N LEU A 293 -8.49 2.70 20.52
CA LEU A 293 -9.46 3.66 21.00
C LEU A 293 -9.76 4.64 19.86
N SER A 294 -11.03 4.93 19.63
CA SER A 294 -11.45 5.89 18.61
C SER A 294 -12.57 6.79 19.12
N THR A 295 -12.47 8.08 18.80
CA THR A 295 -13.41 9.11 19.21
C THR A 295 -14.56 9.20 18.20
N CYS A 296 -15.78 9.50 18.67
CA CYS A 296 -16.93 9.74 17.80
C CYS A 296 -16.80 11.03 16.99
N ASN A 297 -17.63 11.18 15.96
CA ASN A 297 -17.63 12.36 15.06
C ASN A 297 -17.77 13.71 15.78
N CYS A 298 -18.45 13.76 16.94
CA CYS A 298 -18.56 15.01 17.72
C CYS A 298 -17.42 15.23 18.72
N GLY A 299 -16.47 14.31 18.85
CA GLY A 299 -15.35 14.41 19.77
C GLY A 299 -15.69 14.12 21.26
N ARG A 300 -16.95 13.81 21.59
CA ARG A 300 -17.42 13.76 23.00
C ARG A 300 -17.29 12.40 23.68
N ARG A 301 -17.19 11.31 22.91
CA ARG A 301 -17.13 9.94 23.43
C ARG A 301 -16.09 9.13 22.69
N GLN A 302 -15.48 8.18 23.39
CA GLN A 302 -14.54 7.22 22.84
C GLN A 302 -15.11 5.81 22.95
N ARG A 303 -14.79 4.97 21.96
CA ARG A 303 -15.15 3.54 21.96
C ARG A 303 -13.97 2.72 21.45
N GLN A 304 -13.94 1.45 21.85
CA GLN A 304 -13.05 0.49 21.23
C GLN A 304 -13.45 0.27 19.77
N ARG A 305 -12.46 0.29 18.89
CA ARG A 305 -12.59 0.05 17.46
C ARG A 305 -11.66 -1.09 17.09
N ASP A 306 -12.21 -2.11 16.45
CA ASP A 306 -11.38 -3.19 15.91
C ASP A 306 -10.54 -2.68 14.74
N ASP A 307 -9.37 -3.26 14.57
CA ASP A 307 -8.46 -2.96 13.47
C ASP A 307 -9.09 -3.30 12.10
N PRO A 308 -9.27 -2.30 11.21
CA PRO A 308 -10.06 -2.47 10.00
C PRO A 308 -9.29 -3.16 8.88
N PHE A 309 -9.97 -4.06 8.15
CA PHE A 309 -9.46 -4.70 6.92
C PHE A 309 -10.01 -4.06 5.64
N THR A 310 -11.01 -3.18 5.74
CA THR A 310 -11.60 -2.47 4.58
C THR A 310 -11.74 -0.99 4.88
N VAL A 311 -11.63 -0.15 3.84
CA VAL A 311 -11.70 1.32 3.99
C VAL A 311 -13.09 1.73 4.51
N ARG A 312 -14.14 1.02 4.10
CA ARG A 312 -15.51 1.17 4.64
C ARG A 312 -15.59 0.92 6.14
N ARG A 313 -15.01 -0.16 6.66
CA ARG A 313 -14.92 -0.41 8.12
C ARG A 313 -14.12 0.68 8.82
N ALA A 314 -13.09 1.19 8.14
CA ALA A 314 -12.24 2.21 8.70
C ALA A 314 -12.91 3.59 8.82
N ASN A 315 -13.68 4.00 7.81
CA ASN A 315 -14.14 5.39 7.69
C ASN A 315 -15.64 5.57 7.89
N TYR A 316 -16.44 4.50 7.81
CA TYR A 316 -17.89 4.60 7.84
C TYR A 316 -18.54 3.77 8.95
N GLU A 317 -18.41 2.44 8.92
CA GLU A 317 -19.24 1.54 9.75
C GLU A 317 -19.08 1.78 11.25
N PHE A 318 -17.85 1.97 11.72
CA PHE A 318 -17.59 2.28 13.12
C PHE A 318 -18.31 3.57 13.57
N TYR A 319 -18.25 4.61 12.74
CA TYR A 319 -18.83 5.92 13.06
C TYR A 319 -20.35 5.93 12.91
N ALA A 320 -20.89 5.20 11.94
CA ALA A 320 -22.33 4.99 11.77
C ALA A 320 -22.91 4.29 13.01
N ALA A 321 -22.30 3.19 13.47
CA ALA A 321 -22.72 2.48 14.67
C ALA A 321 -22.59 3.34 15.95
N LEU A 322 -21.60 4.23 16.01
CA LEU A 322 -21.42 5.14 17.15
C LEU A 322 -22.42 6.30 17.13
N ALA A 323 -22.92 6.69 15.94
CA ALA A 323 -23.89 7.76 15.80
C ALA A 323 -25.18 7.46 16.57
N GLU A 324 -25.70 6.24 16.50
CA GLU A 324 -26.92 5.82 17.22
C GLU A 324 -26.87 6.12 18.72
N SER A 325 -25.69 6.01 19.33
CA SER A 325 -25.51 6.16 20.78
C SER A 325 -24.99 7.53 21.23
N CYS A 326 -24.46 8.36 20.32
CA CYS A 326 -23.80 9.62 20.66
C CYS A 326 -24.07 10.78 19.69
N CYS A 327 -23.89 10.56 18.40
CA CYS A 327 -23.93 11.61 17.38
C CYS A 327 -25.29 11.71 16.66
N GLY A 328 -26.31 10.97 17.08
CA GLY A 328 -27.61 10.90 16.41
C GLY A 328 -28.39 12.23 16.41
N GLY A 329 -28.08 13.14 17.33
CA GLY A 329 -28.64 14.50 17.34
C GLY A 329 -27.92 15.49 16.41
N LEU A 330 -26.87 15.07 15.70
CA LEU A 330 -26.24 15.92 14.68
C LEU A 330 -27.07 15.89 13.40
N GLN A 331 -27.20 17.04 12.74
CA GLN A 331 -27.75 17.10 11.40
C GLN A 331 -26.85 16.30 10.44
N GLN A 332 -27.47 15.39 9.67
CA GLN A 332 -26.78 14.59 8.67
C GLN A 332 -27.03 15.17 7.28
N HIS A 333 -25.97 15.25 6.47
CA HIS A 333 -26.05 15.63 5.07
C HIS A 333 -25.76 14.40 4.21
N GLU A 334 -26.67 14.09 3.30
CA GLU A 334 -26.49 12.99 2.35
C GLU A 334 -25.64 13.45 1.17
N PHE A 335 -24.46 12.84 1.05
CA PHE A 335 -23.61 13.02 -0.11
C PHE A 335 -23.96 11.98 -1.19
N PRO A 336 -23.85 12.33 -2.48
CA PRO A 336 -23.99 11.36 -3.56
C PRO A 336 -22.95 10.25 -3.39
N VAL A 337 -23.45 9.01 -3.36
CA VAL A 337 -22.64 7.79 -3.35
C VAL A 337 -22.89 7.00 -4.63
N PHE A 338 -21.91 6.19 -5.01
CA PHE A 338 -22.02 5.27 -6.11
C PHE A 338 -23.19 4.31 -5.90
N ARG A 339 -23.93 4.05 -6.98
CA ARG A 339 -25.01 3.07 -7.00
C ARG A 339 -24.70 2.07 -8.11
N PRO A 340 -24.40 0.81 -7.78
CA PRO A 340 -24.07 -0.18 -8.80
C PRO A 340 -25.24 -0.40 -9.76
N GLY A 341 -24.93 -0.51 -11.04
CA GLY A 341 -25.86 -0.98 -12.07
C GLY A 341 -26.14 -2.49 -11.94
N ALA A 342 -26.85 -3.06 -12.92
CA ALA A 342 -27.17 -4.49 -12.94
C ALA A 342 -25.93 -5.42 -13.07
N ASN A 343 -24.75 -4.87 -13.38
CA ASN A 343 -23.49 -5.59 -13.56
C ASN A 343 -22.59 -5.46 -12.31
N LYS A 344 -21.59 -6.35 -12.20
CA LYS A 344 -20.58 -6.31 -11.11
C LYS A 344 -19.80 -4.98 -11.15
N ALA A 345 -19.90 -4.20 -10.08
CA ALA A 345 -19.14 -2.96 -9.91
C ALA A 345 -17.68 -3.24 -9.54
N ARG A 346 -16.77 -2.32 -9.90
CA ARG A 346 -15.33 -2.39 -9.60
C ARG A 346 -14.76 -1.06 -9.11
N ALA A 347 -13.68 -1.09 -8.34
CA ALA A 347 -12.96 0.11 -7.95
C ALA A 347 -12.27 0.74 -9.18
N ALA A 348 -12.34 2.07 -9.29
CA ALA A 348 -11.66 2.83 -10.33
C ALA A 348 -10.16 2.95 -10.05
N VAL A 349 -9.32 2.80 -11.08
CA VAL A 349 -7.88 3.07 -11.00
C VAL A 349 -7.66 4.55 -11.26
N VAL A 350 -7.45 5.32 -10.19
CA VAL A 350 -7.15 6.76 -10.29
C VAL A 350 -5.66 6.94 -10.05
N SER A 351 -4.88 7.18 -11.11
CA SER A 351 -3.44 7.42 -11.00
C SER A 351 -3.18 8.74 -10.26
N ALA A 352 -2.50 8.67 -9.12
CA ALA A 352 -2.02 9.84 -8.38
C ALA A 352 -0.78 10.45 -9.05
N ALA A 353 -0.96 11.02 -10.26
CA ALA A 353 -0.14 12.01 -10.95
C ALA A 353 -0.29 11.85 -12.47
N ASP A 354 -1.14 12.68 -13.07
CA ASP A 354 -0.70 13.48 -14.22
C ASP A 354 -1.56 14.73 -14.32
N GLY A 355 -1.02 15.83 -13.76
CA GLY A 355 -1.38 17.16 -14.22
C GLY A 355 -0.76 17.36 -15.60
N GLY A 356 -1.33 16.74 -16.64
CA GLY A 356 -0.74 16.81 -17.97
C GLY A 356 -1.39 15.92 -19.01
N SER A 357 -2.35 16.49 -19.74
CA SER A 357 -2.59 16.24 -21.17
C SER A 357 -2.98 14.83 -21.63
N GLU A 358 -4.28 14.60 -21.83
CA GLU A 358 -4.79 13.97 -23.06
C GLU A 358 -6.01 14.75 -23.57
N VAL A 359 -5.75 15.78 -24.39
CA VAL A 359 -6.75 16.32 -25.31
C VAL A 359 -6.52 15.64 -26.65
N ALA A 360 -7.42 14.72 -27.00
CA ALA A 360 -7.53 14.23 -28.36
C ALA A 360 -7.90 15.40 -29.28
N GLU A 361 -6.95 15.73 -30.13
CA GLU A 361 -6.94 16.69 -31.23
C GLU A 361 -8.20 16.62 -32.10
N ARG A 362 -8.99 17.71 -32.13
CA ARG A 362 -9.69 18.20 -33.34
C ARG A 362 -9.84 19.73 -33.30
N THR A 363 -9.01 20.39 -34.13
CA THR A 363 -9.22 21.69 -34.83
C THR A 363 -9.51 22.96 -34.01
N ALA A 364 -8.55 23.91 -34.04
CA ALA A 364 -8.69 25.29 -33.56
C ALA A 364 -9.69 26.12 -34.41
N PRO A 365 -10.29 27.20 -33.84
CA PRO A 365 -9.65 28.52 -34.01
C PRO A 365 -9.64 29.45 -32.77
N ASP A 366 -8.60 30.29 -32.78
CA ASP A 366 -8.30 31.61 -32.17
C ASP A 366 -8.27 31.86 -30.64
N PRO A 367 -7.27 32.64 -30.15
CA PRO A 367 -7.00 32.89 -28.73
C PRO A 367 -7.68 34.18 -28.26
N ASP A 368 -8.53 34.09 -27.24
CA ASP A 368 -8.81 35.15 -26.26
C ASP A 368 -9.97 34.73 -25.35
N ASN A 369 -9.70 33.92 -24.33
CA ASN A 369 -10.40 33.99 -23.03
C ASN A 369 -9.87 32.95 -22.04
N ALA A 370 -9.13 33.41 -21.04
CA ALA A 370 -8.82 32.63 -19.85
C ALA A 370 -9.91 32.88 -18.80
N THR A 371 -10.79 31.91 -18.50
CA THR A 371 -11.43 31.76 -17.16
C THR A 371 -12.16 30.40 -17.04
N ILE A 372 -11.81 29.58 -16.04
CA ILE A 372 -12.59 28.40 -15.60
C ILE A 372 -12.89 28.50 -14.10
N SER A 373 -14.13 28.16 -13.68
CA SER A 373 -14.49 27.47 -12.41
C SER A 373 -16.01 27.20 -12.31
N PRO A 374 -16.45 25.97 -11.92
CA PRO A 374 -17.77 25.74 -11.30
C PRO A 374 -17.62 25.02 -9.93
N THR A 375 -17.97 25.63 -8.79
CA THR A 375 -19.27 25.62 -8.06
C THR A 375 -19.70 24.25 -7.48
N PHE A 376 -19.60 24.10 -6.15
CA PHE A 376 -20.26 23.07 -5.32
C PHE A 376 -21.60 23.61 -4.81
N GLY A 377 -22.67 22.80 -4.89
CA GLY A 377 -24.01 23.15 -4.40
C GLY A 377 -24.32 22.52 -3.04
N LEU A 378 -24.83 23.32 -2.11
CA LEU A 378 -25.42 22.89 -0.84
C LEU A 378 -26.90 23.29 -0.85
N GLY A 379 -27.81 22.32 -0.71
CA GLY A 379 -29.24 22.54 -0.51
C GLY A 379 -29.59 22.53 0.98
N LEU A 380 -30.34 23.54 1.42
CA LEU A 380 -30.80 23.72 2.80
C LEU A 380 -32.28 23.34 2.95
N SER A 381 -32.66 22.82 4.11
CA SER A 381 -34.04 22.82 4.63
C SER A 381 -34.01 23.02 6.14
N GLN A 382 -34.91 23.90 6.60
CA GLN A 382 -35.06 24.39 7.98
C GLN A 382 -35.86 23.43 8.87
N GLY A 383 -35.66 23.54 10.19
CA GLY A 383 -36.49 22.96 11.24
C GLY A 383 -35.99 23.38 12.62
N GLU A 384 -36.85 24.08 13.35
CA GLU A 384 -36.59 24.81 14.60
C GLU A 384 -36.30 23.90 15.80
N ALA A 385 -35.49 24.38 16.75
CA ALA A 385 -35.31 23.76 18.07
C ALA A 385 -35.74 24.74 19.16
N GLU A 386 -36.63 24.26 20.03
CA GLU A 386 -37.19 24.95 21.19
C GLU A 386 -36.13 25.27 22.26
N GLU A 387 -36.28 26.46 22.86
CA GLU A 387 -35.43 27.04 23.90
C GLU A 387 -35.64 26.41 25.28
N ALA A 388 -34.57 26.37 26.08
CA ALA A 388 -34.65 26.34 27.53
C ALA A 388 -33.88 27.54 28.11
N GLU A 389 -34.60 28.33 28.90
CA GLU A 389 -34.31 29.68 29.39
C GLU A 389 -33.11 29.79 30.36
N ARG A 390 -32.38 30.92 30.28
CA ARG A 390 -32.05 31.79 31.44
C ARG A 390 -31.46 33.15 31.05
N SER A 391 -32.34 34.16 31.08
CA SER A 391 -32.20 35.56 31.52
C SER A 391 -30.98 36.42 31.15
N GLY A 392 -31.20 37.47 30.33
CA GLY A 392 -30.42 38.72 30.40
C GLY A 392 -30.48 39.70 29.20
N GLY A 393 -31.56 40.48 29.05
CA GLY A 393 -31.56 41.85 28.46
C GLY A 393 -31.47 42.02 26.92
N PRO A 394 -32.00 43.13 26.34
CA PRO A 394 -32.58 43.11 24.99
C PRO A 394 -31.69 43.79 23.93
N THR A 395 -31.40 43.09 22.84
CA THR A 395 -31.02 43.74 21.58
C THR A 395 -31.33 42.84 20.38
N SER A 396 -32.32 43.26 19.59
CA SER A 396 -32.57 42.95 18.17
C SER A 396 -32.39 41.51 17.69
N SER A 397 -33.53 40.87 17.40
CA SER A 397 -33.70 39.63 16.63
C SER A 397 -32.83 39.59 15.35
N PRO A 398 -32.08 38.50 15.10
CA PRO A 398 -31.41 38.30 13.83
C PRO A 398 -32.46 37.86 12.80
N SER A 399 -32.69 38.70 11.81
CA SER A 399 -33.49 38.39 10.63
C SER A 399 -33.01 37.10 9.96
N ASP A 400 -33.92 36.14 9.80
CA ASP A 400 -33.74 34.94 8.98
C ASP A 400 -33.31 35.32 7.57
N ILE A 401 -32.06 35.03 7.22
CA ILE A 401 -31.59 35.06 5.84
C ILE A 401 -31.61 33.62 5.34
N SER A 402 -32.75 33.21 4.77
CA SER A 402 -32.85 31.97 4.00
C SER A 402 -32.20 32.19 2.62
N VAL A 403 -31.00 31.62 2.43
CA VAL A 403 -30.37 31.58 1.10
C VAL A 403 -30.98 30.42 0.32
N THR A 404 -31.99 30.71 -0.50
CA THR A 404 -32.51 29.75 -1.48
C THR A 404 -31.62 29.78 -2.71
N VAL A 405 -30.74 28.79 -2.90
CA VAL A 405 -29.99 28.61 -4.14
C VAL A 405 -30.94 28.02 -5.19
N LYS A 406 -31.55 28.86 -6.02
CA LYS A 406 -32.23 28.40 -7.24
C LYS A 406 -31.16 28.01 -8.27
N GLN A 407 -31.07 26.71 -8.55
CA GLN A 407 -30.21 26.15 -9.58
C GLN A 407 -30.86 26.42 -10.95
N GLU A 408 -30.58 27.56 -11.59
CA GLU A 408 -30.98 27.81 -12.99
C GLU A 408 -29.94 27.19 -13.94
N SER A 409 -30.42 26.27 -14.76
CA SER A 409 -29.66 25.49 -15.72
C SER A 409 -29.05 26.36 -16.83
N ARG A 410 -27.73 26.57 -16.79
CA ARG A 410 -26.94 26.55 -18.03
C ARG A 410 -26.26 25.20 -18.07
N ARG A 411 -26.84 24.26 -18.84
CA ARG A 411 -26.34 22.90 -19.01
C ARG A 411 -24.92 22.93 -19.60
N ALA A 412 -23.91 22.96 -18.74
CA ALA A 412 -22.75 22.11 -18.96
C ALA A 412 -23.29 20.66 -19.08
N PRO A 413 -22.72 19.80 -19.94
CA PRO A 413 -23.18 18.43 -20.05
C PRO A 413 -23.22 17.82 -18.64
N GLU A 414 -24.39 17.35 -18.24
CA GLU A 414 -24.62 16.69 -16.97
C GLU A 414 -23.82 15.40 -17.02
N VAL A 415 -22.63 15.41 -16.42
CA VAL A 415 -21.77 14.24 -16.38
C VAL A 415 -22.49 13.24 -15.47
N LEU A 416 -23.09 12.22 -16.09
CA LEU A 416 -23.77 11.16 -15.37
C LEU A 416 -22.75 10.41 -14.50
N PRO A 417 -23.10 10.08 -13.24
CA PRO A 417 -22.28 9.22 -12.41
C PRO A 417 -22.02 7.87 -13.09
N SER A 418 -20.83 7.32 -12.88
CA SER A 418 -20.51 5.96 -13.31
C SER A 418 -21.46 4.97 -12.62
N THR A 419 -21.85 3.93 -13.37
CA THR A 419 -22.69 2.82 -12.88
C THR A 419 -21.93 1.52 -12.74
N GLU A 420 -20.67 1.49 -13.22
CA GLU A 420 -19.80 0.31 -13.21
C GLU A 420 -18.55 0.51 -12.33
N GLU A 421 -18.15 1.76 -12.09
CA GLU A 421 -16.93 2.09 -11.36
C GLU A 421 -17.18 3.04 -10.19
N TYR A 422 -16.56 2.74 -9.04
CA TYR A 422 -16.63 3.55 -7.83
C TYR A 422 -15.24 4.05 -7.40
N LEU A 423 -15.20 5.16 -6.66
CA LEU A 423 -14.00 5.64 -5.99
C LEU A 423 -13.84 4.91 -4.65
N ASP A 424 -12.70 4.24 -4.45
CA ASP A 424 -12.43 3.49 -3.22
C ASP A 424 -12.20 4.40 -1.99
N GLY A 425 -11.63 5.59 -2.25
CA GLY A 425 -11.40 6.66 -1.27
C GLY A 425 -12.45 7.77 -1.28
N MET A 426 -12.14 8.86 -0.57
CA MET A 426 -13.00 10.04 -0.52
C MET A 426 -12.72 11.01 -1.67
N VAL A 427 -13.73 11.80 -2.06
CA VAL A 427 -13.59 12.80 -3.12
C VAL A 427 -12.67 13.96 -2.72
N THR A 428 -11.85 14.41 -3.66
CA THR A 428 -11.05 15.64 -3.60
C THR A 428 -11.57 16.64 -4.64
N THR A 429 -11.07 17.88 -4.60
CA THR A 429 -11.45 18.88 -5.62
C THR A 429 -10.94 18.55 -7.02
N THR A 430 -10.04 17.58 -7.15
CA THR A 430 -9.47 17.12 -8.42
C THR A 430 -10.09 15.80 -8.90
N THR A 431 -10.91 15.13 -8.09
CA THR A 431 -11.60 13.90 -8.48
C THR A 431 -12.49 14.11 -9.71
N PRO A 432 -12.45 13.21 -10.71
CA PRO A 432 -13.36 13.25 -11.85
C PRO A 432 -14.83 13.24 -11.42
N ARG A 433 -15.64 14.14 -11.98
CA ARG A 433 -17.04 14.36 -11.56
C ARG A 433 -17.98 13.15 -11.72
N HIS A 434 -17.62 12.17 -12.56
CA HIS A 434 -18.41 10.94 -12.76
C HIS A 434 -18.12 9.86 -11.71
N LEU A 435 -17.01 9.95 -10.96
CA LEU A 435 -16.64 8.96 -9.96
C LEU A 435 -17.21 9.37 -8.60
N LEU A 436 -18.01 8.48 -8.02
CA LEU A 436 -18.59 8.65 -6.69
C LEU A 436 -18.00 7.59 -5.72
N PRO A 437 -17.88 7.93 -4.43
CA PRO A 437 -17.44 6.97 -3.42
C PRO A 437 -18.51 5.92 -3.17
N GLU A 438 -18.11 4.71 -2.79
CA GLU A 438 -19.04 3.61 -2.49
C GLU A 438 -19.90 3.87 -1.25
N TYR A 439 -19.37 4.59 -0.26
CA TYR A 439 -20.02 4.94 0.99
C TYR A 439 -19.75 6.40 1.36
N PRO A 440 -20.63 7.05 2.14
CA PRO A 440 -20.48 8.46 2.44
C PRO A 440 -19.37 8.70 3.46
N SER A 441 -18.73 9.88 3.39
CA SER A 441 -17.89 10.37 4.49
C SER A 441 -18.75 10.90 5.63
N PHE A 442 -18.13 11.05 6.79
CA PHE A 442 -18.65 11.94 7.83
C PHE A 442 -17.89 13.27 7.81
N SER A 443 -18.58 14.34 8.16
CA SER A 443 -17.98 15.65 8.41
C SER A 443 -18.78 16.34 9.50
N LEU A 444 -18.08 16.99 10.43
CA LEU A 444 -18.72 17.84 11.42
C LEU A 444 -18.73 19.27 10.88
N VAL A 445 -19.92 19.80 10.60
CA VAL A 445 -20.10 21.15 10.06
C VAL A 445 -20.73 22.04 11.12
N CYS A 446 -20.16 23.23 11.31
CA CYS A 446 -20.74 24.30 12.12
C CYS A 446 -20.91 25.53 11.22
N LEU A 447 -22.15 26.01 11.08
CA LEU A 447 -22.47 27.19 10.29
C LEU A 447 -22.86 28.34 11.23
N GLY A 448 -22.32 29.53 10.99
CA GLY A 448 -22.68 30.71 11.74
C GLY A 448 -21.71 31.87 11.51
N GLN A 449 -21.70 32.82 12.44
CA GLN A 449 -20.80 33.97 12.35
C GLN A 449 -19.34 33.51 12.38
N SER A 450 -18.47 34.18 11.63
CA SER A 450 -17.04 33.84 11.58
C SER A 450 -16.34 33.94 12.94
N SER A 451 -16.92 34.65 13.90
CA SER A 451 -16.46 34.76 15.29
C SER A 451 -16.61 33.46 16.10
N LEU A 452 -17.37 32.47 15.62
CA LEU A 452 -17.53 31.17 16.28
C LEU A 452 -16.22 30.36 16.34
N TYR A 453 -15.24 30.69 15.50
CA TYR A 453 -13.94 30.01 15.47
C TYR A 453 -12.78 31.01 15.42
N SER A 454 -11.72 30.74 16.18
CA SER A 454 -10.46 31.46 16.06
C SER A 454 -9.28 30.50 16.17
N HIS A 455 -8.23 30.73 15.38
CA HIS A 455 -7.00 29.92 15.43
C HIS A 455 -6.31 29.99 16.80
N ALA A 456 -6.48 31.09 17.54
CA ALA A 456 -5.91 31.26 18.87
C ALA A 456 -6.57 30.34 19.91
N ALA A 457 -7.90 30.16 19.83
CA ALA A 457 -8.62 29.23 20.70
C ALA A 457 -8.48 27.78 20.22
N GLY A 458 -8.46 27.56 18.91
CA GLY A 458 -8.44 26.23 18.30
C GLY A 458 -9.65 25.38 18.70
N LEU A 459 -9.54 24.07 18.51
CA LEU A 459 -10.50 23.06 18.93
C LEU A 459 -10.03 22.36 20.22
N GLN A 460 -10.98 21.90 21.04
CA GLN A 460 -10.69 21.18 22.28
C GLN A 460 -10.53 19.67 22.06
N GLY A 461 -9.76 19.01 22.93
CA GLY A 461 -9.60 17.54 22.90
C GLY A 461 -8.57 17.05 21.87
N PHE A 462 -7.64 17.91 21.44
CA PHE A 462 -6.57 17.62 20.50
C PHE A 462 -5.19 17.85 21.12
N LEU A 463 -4.15 17.29 20.52
CA LEU A 463 -2.76 17.55 20.91
C LEU A 463 -2.43 19.03 20.77
N GLN A 464 -1.75 19.56 21.79
CA GLN A 464 -1.37 20.96 21.87
C GLN A 464 -0.59 21.39 20.61
N GLY A 465 -1.07 22.45 19.95
CA GLY A 465 -0.42 23.00 18.76
C GLY A 465 -0.76 22.30 17.45
N SER A 466 -1.71 21.36 17.44
CA SER A 466 -2.23 20.70 16.23
C SER A 466 -3.75 20.87 16.05
N ASN A 467 -4.35 21.74 16.84
CA ASN A 467 -5.78 21.81 17.08
C ASN A 467 -6.44 23.00 16.33
N TYR A 468 -5.97 23.32 15.13
CA TYR A 468 -6.54 24.41 14.34
C TYR A 468 -6.98 23.95 12.95
N LEU A 469 -7.74 24.79 12.26
CA LEU A 469 -8.28 24.55 10.93
C LEU A 469 -7.60 25.50 9.94
N LEU A 470 -7.52 25.14 8.67
CA LEU A 470 -6.95 25.96 7.62
C LEU A 470 -8.02 26.86 6.99
N PRO A 471 -7.74 28.15 6.77
CA PRO A 471 -8.66 29.06 6.10
C PRO A 471 -8.75 28.75 4.61
N TRP A 472 -9.94 28.91 4.06
CA TRP A 472 -10.23 28.88 2.64
C TRP A 472 -11.29 29.93 2.29
N GLU A 473 -10.95 30.87 1.42
CA GLU A 473 -11.87 31.92 0.98
C GLU A 473 -12.55 31.49 -0.32
N LEU A 474 -13.87 31.38 -0.29
CA LEU A 474 -14.68 31.10 -1.47
C LEU A 474 -15.39 32.38 -1.93
N ARG A 475 -15.19 32.71 -3.21
CA ARG A 475 -15.95 33.76 -3.89
C ARG A 475 -17.20 33.14 -4.50
N MET A 476 -18.36 33.58 -4.04
CA MET A 476 -19.67 33.19 -4.56
C MET A 476 -20.29 34.35 -5.30
N LYS A 477 -20.89 34.06 -6.46
CA LYS A 477 -21.75 35.02 -7.14
C LYS A 477 -23.17 34.79 -6.69
N THR A 478 -23.82 35.82 -6.21
CA THR A 478 -25.25 35.78 -5.90
C THR A 478 -26.00 36.74 -6.81
N GLU A 479 -27.29 36.47 -6.96
CA GLU A 479 -28.17 37.20 -7.86
C GLU A 479 -29.38 37.64 -7.05
N LYS A 480 -29.58 38.95 -6.94
CA LYS A 480 -30.80 39.49 -6.31
C LYS A 480 -31.81 39.80 -7.39
N LEU A 481 -32.95 39.13 -7.32
CA LEU A 481 -34.11 39.40 -8.15
C LEU A 481 -34.92 40.52 -7.54
N ASP A 482 -34.87 41.71 -8.14
CA ASP A 482 -35.73 42.83 -7.74
C ASP A 482 -37.12 42.66 -8.38
N THR A 483 -38.12 42.32 -7.56
CA THR A 483 -39.51 42.10 -7.96
C THR A 483 -40.38 43.29 -7.58
N ARG A 484 -40.21 44.41 -8.31
CA ARG A 484 -41.15 45.53 -8.22
C ARG A 484 -42.19 45.44 -9.34
N LYS A 485 -43.46 45.26 -8.96
CA LYS A 485 -44.66 45.25 -9.84
C LYS A 485 -44.68 44.12 -10.90
N GLY A 486 -44.43 42.87 -10.51
CA GLY A 486 -44.74 41.70 -11.34
C GLY A 486 -43.88 41.48 -12.59
N TYR A 487 -42.91 42.35 -12.87
CA TYR A 487 -41.94 42.19 -13.96
C TYR A 487 -40.51 42.22 -13.41
N ILE A 488 -39.73 41.16 -13.69
CA ILE A 488 -38.30 41.06 -13.34
C ILE A 488 -37.55 42.06 -14.22
N LYS A 489 -37.05 43.16 -13.65
CA LYS A 489 -36.48 44.27 -14.46
C LYS A 489 -34.96 44.42 -14.37
N LYS A 490 -34.27 43.73 -13.45
CA LYS A 490 -32.81 43.73 -13.41
C LYS A 490 -32.27 42.58 -12.58
N LYS A 491 -31.24 41.91 -13.11
CA LYS A 491 -30.47 40.86 -12.44
C LYS A 491 -29.15 41.49 -12.01
N GLU A 492 -29.09 41.99 -10.78
CA GLU A 492 -27.85 42.55 -10.24
C GLU A 492 -27.07 41.43 -9.55
N THR A 493 -25.87 41.16 -10.07
CA THR A 493 -24.94 40.16 -9.55
C THR A 493 -23.96 40.84 -8.63
N TYR A 494 -23.78 40.34 -7.41
CA TYR A 494 -22.73 40.79 -6.51
C TYR A 494 -21.96 39.60 -5.94
N ASP A 495 -20.71 39.86 -5.59
CA ASP A 495 -19.83 38.85 -4.99
C ASP A 495 -20.06 38.81 -3.48
N ILE A 496 -20.27 37.61 -2.95
CA ILE A 496 -20.22 37.31 -1.52
C ILE A 496 -18.98 36.45 -1.28
N TYR A 497 -18.24 36.77 -0.23
CA TYR A 497 -17.12 35.96 0.23
C TYR A 497 -17.56 35.12 1.43
N ALA A 498 -17.42 33.80 1.31
CA ALA A 498 -17.54 32.88 2.44
C ALA A 498 -16.15 32.48 2.93
N LYS A 499 -15.93 32.57 4.24
CA LYS A 499 -14.72 32.03 4.88
C LYS A 499 -15.03 30.64 5.41
N ILE A 500 -14.29 29.66 4.91
CA ILE A 500 -14.38 28.26 5.34
C ILE A 500 -13.12 27.92 6.12
N PHE A 501 -13.27 27.10 7.15
CA PHE A 501 -12.17 26.54 7.91
C PHE A 501 -12.23 25.02 7.78
N ILE A 502 -11.17 24.41 7.24
CA ILE A 502 -11.10 22.96 6.96
C ILE A 502 -9.98 22.33 7.79
N GLY A 503 -10.23 21.15 8.34
CA GLY A 503 -9.22 20.34 9.00
C GLY A 503 -9.53 18.87 8.85
N PHE A 504 -8.48 18.08 8.65
CA PHE A 504 -8.57 16.62 8.61
C PHE A 504 -8.06 16.08 9.93
N GLU A 505 -8.99 15.48 10.69
CA GLU A 505 -8.74 14.90 11.99
C GLU A 505 -8.12 13.51 11.87
N TYR A 506 -7.09 13.27 12.67
CA TYR A 506 -6.46 11.97 12.84
C TYR A 506 -6.40 11.61 14.31
N GLU A 507 -6.47 10.32 14.59
CA GLU A 507 -6.35 9.76 15.91
C GLU A 507 -5.30 8.65 15.91
N CYS A 508 -4.42 8.67 16.92
CA CYS A 508 -3.44 7.60 17.07
C CYS A 508 -4.01 6.41 17.87
N PRO A 509 -3.34 5.23 17.87
CA PRO A 509 -3.77 4.05 18.63
C PRO A 509 -4.02 4.29 20.13
N ARG A 510 -3.40 5.34 20.69
CA ARG A 510 -3.54 5.74 22.10
C ARG A 510 -4.69 6.72 22.36
N GLY A 511 -5.47 7.07 21.34
CA GLY A 511 -6.59 8.00 21.41
C GLY A 511 -6.23 9.48 21.36
N HIS A 512 -4.99 9.84 20.98
CA HIS A 512 -4.62 11.25 20.83
C HIS A 512 -5.04 11.76 19.45
N ARG A 513 -5.79 12.87 19.45
CA ARG A 513 -6.33 13.50 18.24
C ARG A 513 -5.45 14.66 17.79
N PHE A 514 -5.25 14.84 16.48
CA PHE A 514 -4.48 15.93 15.89
C PHE A 514 -4.93 16.22 14.45
N MET A 515 -4.65 17.41 13.94
CA MET A 515 -4.96 17.78 12.55
C MET A 515 -3.73 17.68 11.63
N LEU A 516 -3.95 17.38 10.34
CA LEU A 516 -2.92 17.49 9.30
C LEU A 516 -3.09 18.76 8.46
N SER A 517 -1.98 19.34 7.99
CA SER A 517 -1.95 20.45 7.03
C SER A 517 -1.54 20.04 5.61
N ALA A 518 -1.07 18.81 5.43
CA ALA A 518 -0.81 18.16 4.15
C ALA A 518 -0.77 16.62 4.38
N PRO A 519 -0.82 15.77 3.33
CA PRO A 519 -0.79 14.31 3.48
C PRO A 519 0.40 13.78 4.31
N ASP A 520 1.53 14.48 4.30
CA ASP A 520 2.77 14.11 5.00
C ASP A 520 3.06 14.99 6.23
N ARG A 521 2.20 15.95 6.55
CA ARG A 521 2.52 17.05 7.47
C ARG A 521 1.44 17.27 8.53
N VAL A 522 1.81 17.04 9.78
CA VAL A 522 0.98 17.40 10.95
C VAL A 522 0.94 18.92 11.12
N MET A 523 -0.22 19.45 11.50
CA MET A 523 -0.34 20.83 11.95
C MET A 523 0.55 21.08 13.17
N LYS A 524 1.42 22.10 13.08
CA LYS A 524 2.28 22.53 14.17
C LYS A 524 2.22 24.04 14.25
N VAL A 525 1.79 24.56 15.39
CA VAL A 525 1.75 26.02 15.63
C VAL A 525 3.18 26.59 15.64
N ALA A 526 3.41 27.61 14.80
CA ALA A 526 4.38 28.66 15.07
C ALA A 526 3.77 29.63 16.10
N ALA A 527 4.54 30.07 17.10
CA ALA A 527 4.11 30.70 18.36
C ALA A 527 3.27 32.01 18.30
N ALA A 528 2.55 32.33 17.21
CA ALA A 528 1.92 33.63 17.00
C ALA A 528 0.52 33.62 16.35
N ALA A 529 -0.22 32.50 16.32
CA ALA A 529 -1.56 32.40 15.71
C ALA A 529 -1.65 32.83 14.22
N GLN A 530 -0.50 32.99 13.54
CA GLN A 530 -0.42 33.29 12.12
C GLN A 530 -0.44 31.99 11.32
N VAL A 531 -1.61 31.62 10.80
CA VAL A 531 -1.76 30.52 9.84
C VAL A 531 -1.43 31.04 8.45
N LYS A 532 -0.31 30.56 7.87
CA LYS A 532 0.14 30.93 6.52
C LYS A 532 -0.32 29.95 5.45
N ASP A 533 -0.68 28.73 5.85
CA ASP A 533 -1.15 27.69 4.94
C ASP A 533 -2.65 27.87 4.62
N SER A 534 -3.02 27.61 3.37
CA SER A 534 -4.42 27.58 2.90
C SER A 534 -4.93 26.13 2.88
N ALA A 535 -6.24 25.92 3.00
CA ALA A 535 -6.84 24.59 2.88
C ALA A 535 -6.73 23.97 1.48
N ALA A 536 -6.23 24.72 0.48
CA ALA A 536 -6.10 24.24 -0.89
C ALA A 536 -5.38 22.88 -0.98
N THR A 537 -4.25 22.73 -0.28
CA THR A 537 -3.45 21.49 -0.32
C THR A 537 -4.25 20.28 0.16
N VAL A 538 -4.92 20.39 1.31
CA VAL A 538 -5.71 19.26 1.86
C VAL A 538 -6.99 19.00 1.06
N ALA A 539 -7.53 20.01 0.35
CA ALA A 539 -8.71 19.83 -0.51
C ALA A 539 -8.39 19.16 -1.85
N THR A 540 -7.16 19.33 -2.34
CA THR A 540 -6.69 18.79 -3.63
C THR A 540 -5.93 17.47 -3.54
N SER A 541 -5.68 16.97 -2.32
CA SER A 541 -4.81 15.82 -2.09
C SER A 541 -5.55 14.68 -1.41
N ASP A 542 -5.16 13.46 -1.76
CA ASP A 542 -5.60 12.27 -1.03
C ASP A 542 -4.90 12.23 0.32
N MET A 543 -5.72 12.34 1.36
CA MET A 543 -5.26 12.31 2.74
C MET A 543 -5.07 10.85 3.18
N PRO A 544 -3.97 10.51 3.87
CA PRO A 544 -3.67 9.12 4.22
C PRO A 544 -4.75 8.53 5.15
N LEU A 545 -4.96 7.23 5.10
CA LEU A 545 -5.90 6.59 6.03
C LEU A 545 -5.39 6.59 7.48
N TYR A 546 -4.07 6.55 7.66
CA TYR A 546 -3.40 6.53 8.95
C TYR A 546 -2.19 7.46 8.95
N PHE A 547 -1.92 8.07 10.11
CA PHE A 547 -0.75 8.91 10.30
C PHE A 547 -0.10 8.66 11.66
N ASN A 548 1.23 8.59 11.70
CA ASN A 548 1.97 8.35 12.95
C ASN A 548 1.81 9.52 13.93
N CYS A 549 1.48 9.22 15.20
CA CYS A 549 1.30 10.29 16.19
C CYS A 549 2.58 11.15 16.32
N PRO A 550 2.47 12.49 16.33
CA PRO A 550 3.59 13.37 16.69
C PRO A 550 3.97 13.31 18.19
N CYS A 551 3.25 12.53 19.00
CA CYS A 551 3.50 12.29 20.42
C CYS A 551 4.98 11.90 20.64
N ARG A 552 5.74 12.64 21.46
CA ARG A 552 7.07 12.16 21.89
C ARG A 552 6.89 10.88 22.71
N SER A 553 7.53 9.79 22.29
CA SER A 553 7.77 8.64 23.16
C SER A 553 8.54 9.14 24.38
N GLY A 554 7.87 9.19 25.54
CA GLY A 554 8.50 9.55 26.80
C GLY A 554 9.71 8.66 27.04
N ARG A 555 10.79 9.26 27.59
CA ARG A 555 11.95 8.50 28.08
C ARG A 555 11.45 7.38 29.01
N GLY A 556 11.57 6.12 28.59
CA GLY A 556 11.35 4.96 29.47
C GLY A 556 10.34 3.89 29.05
N GLY A 557 9.83 3.86 27.82
CA GLY A 557 8.98 2.76 27.34
C GLY A 557 9.59 2.03 26.15
N ARG A 558 9.71 0.69 26.22
CA ARG A 558 10.12 -0.16 25.10
C ARG A 558 9.29 0.17 23.86
N GLY A 559 9.96 0.30 22.72
CA GLY A 559 9.35 0.72 21.47
C GLY A 559 8.35 -0.31 20.93
N GLU A 560 7.11 0.11 20.81
CA GLU A 560 6.18 -0.46 19.83
C GLU A 560 6.36 0.34 18.54
N ARG A 561 7.17 -0.21 17.63
CA ARG A 561 7.17 0.20 16.23
C ARG A 561 5.84 -0.29 15.65
N ALA A 562 4.86 0.61 15.54
CA ALA A 562 3.81 0.43 14.55
C ALA A 562 4.50 0.31 13.18
N GLY A 563 4.24 -0.79 12.47
CA GLY A 563 4.86 -1.12 11.20
C GLY A 563 4.79 0.06 10.24
N GLN A 564 5.94 0.62 9.90
CA GLN A 564 6.10 1.37 8.66
C GLN A 564 6.11 0.34 7.53
N GLY A 565 4.92 -0.15 7.15
CA GLY A 565 4.69 -0.64 5.81
C GLY A 565 4.69 0.58 4.89
N ARG A 566 5.79 0.81 4.17
CA ARG A 566 5.70 1.50 2.89
C ARG A 566 5.13 0.49 1.90
N ILE A 567 3.91 0.74 1.47
CA ILE A 567 3.42 0.35 0.15
C ILE A 567 4.04 1.32 -0.85
#